data_AF-A0AAW6PAE6-F1
#
_entry.id   AF-A0AAW6PAE6-F1
#
_cell.length_a   1.000
_cell.length_b   1.000
_cell.length_c   1.000
_cell.angle_alpha   90.00
_cell.angle_beta   90.00
_cell.angle_gamma   90.00
#
_symmetry.space_group_name_H-M   'P 1'
#
loop_
_entity.id
_entity.type
_entity.pdbx_description
1 polymer ?
#
loop_
_entity_poly.entity_id
_entity_poly.type
_entity_poly.pdbx_seq_one_letter_code
_entity_poly.pdbx_strand_id
1 'polypeptide(L)'
;MTTLEAPALRSQRLNLATHAPHQRLDAAVKAHDPFASRENFTPFVVAQYLFQSELQALYQDAELGAIFPDLPERCRARQAKADLADLGAQVPAPVAGALANPSRAKALGWLFVSEGSKLGAAFLIKRVAALGLDENFGARHLGEPAGGRAEGWKRFTRTLDGLDLSAEEERAAEAGALAAFERFGTLLQHAYEHAAVHA
;
A
#
# COMPACT_ATOMS: atom_id res chain seq x y z
N MET A 1 -23.93 24.11 -17.81
CA MET A 1 -23.02 23.74 -16.72
C MET A 1 -23.31 22.29 -16.37
N THR A 2 -22.48 21.37 -16.82
CA THR A 2 -22.65 19.94 -16.56
C THR A 2 -22.19 19.68 -15.13
N THR A 3 -23.13 19.53 -14.21
CA THR A 3 -22.85 19.02 -12.87
C THR A 3 -22.33 17.60 -13.06
N LEU A 4 -21.03 17.37 -12.86
CA LEU A 4 -20.50 16.01 -12.79
C LEU A 4 -21.18 15.34 -11.59
N GLU A 5 -22.10 14.41 -11.85
CA GLU A 5 -22.67 13.58 -10.80
C GLU A 5 -21.52 12.89 -10.06
N ALA A 6 -21.55 12.95 -8.73
CA ALA A 6 -20.57 12.27 -7.92
C ALA A 6 -20.60 10.76 -8.26
N PRO A 7 -19.44 10.09 -8.37
CA PRO A 7 -19.41 8.66 -8.68
C PRO A 7 -20.28 7.89 -7.68
N ALA A 8 -21.15 7.03 -8.18
CA ALA A 8 -22.11 6.31 -7.35
C ALA A 8 -21.43 5.29 -6.41
N LEU A 9 -20.27 4.75 -6.81
CA LEU A 9 -19.54 3.76 -6.02
C LEU A 9 -18.44 4.39 -5.17
N ARG A 10 -18.30 3.90 -3.93
CA ARG A 10 -17.31 4.34 -2.96
C ARG A 10 -15.89 4.18 -3.48
N SER A 11 -15.56 3.04 -4.08
CA SER A 11 -14.27 2.76 -4.68
C SER A 11 -13.91 3.75 -5.79
N GLN A 12 -14.89 4.21 -6.58
CA GLN A 12 -14.69 5.24 -7.61
C GLN A 12 -14.45 6.62 -6.99
N ARG A 13 -15.20 6.98 -5.94
CA ARG A 13 -14.99 8.23 -5.19
C ARG A 13 -13.60 8.27 -4.55
N LEU A 14 -13.19 7.18 -3.92
CA LEU A 14 -11.84 7.06 -3.34
C LEU A 14 -10.77 7.17 -4.43
N ASN A 15 -10.91 6.47 -5.57
CA ASN A 15 -10.00 6.62 -6.70
C ASN A 15 -9.85 8.08 -7.17
N LEU A 16 -10.97 8.80 -7.28
CA LEU A 16 -10.98 10.21 -7.67
C LEU A 16 -10.26 11.08 -6.63
N ALA A 17 -10.62 10.94 -5.35
CA ALA A 17 -10.01 11.70 -4.26
C ALA A 17 -8.50 11.45 -4.14
N THR A 18 -8.06 10.21 -4.38
CA THR A 18 -6.65 9.83 -4.26
C THR A 18 -5.85 9.97 -5.57
N HIS A 19 -6.44 10.47 -6.66
CA HIS A 19 -5.75 10.57 -7.95
C HIS A 19 -4.49 11.46 -7.88
N ALA A 20 -4.63 12.68 -7.35
CA ALA A 20 -3.50 13.61 -7.22
C ALA A 20 -2.43 13.13 -6.20
N PRO A 21 -2.79 12.60 -5.00
CA PRO A 21 -1.83 11.91 -4.14
C PRO A 21 -1.08 10.76 -4.83
N HIS A 22 -1.77 9.92 -5.59
CA HIS A 22 -1.16 8.82 -6.33
C HIS A 22 -0.15 9.32 -7.37
N GLN A 23 -0.50 10.34 -8.16
CA GLN A 23 0.42 10.93 -9.15
C GLN A 23 1.68 11.53 -8.50
N ARG A 24 1.52 12.24 -7.37
CA ARG A 24 2.65 12.78 -6.62
C ARG A 24 3.56 11.68 -6.08
N LEU A 25 2.97 10.60 -5.57
CA LEU A 25 3.73 9.48 -5.06
C LEU A 25 4.48 8.74 -6.18
N ASP A 26 3.84 8.50 -7.32
CA ASP A 26 4.50 7.89 -8.49
C ASP A 26 5.69 8.74 -8.98
N ALA A 27 5.55 10.07 -9.01
CA ALA A 27 6.65 10.97 -9.34
C ALA A 27 7.79 10.91 -8.31
N ALA A 28 7.48 10.87 -7.02
CA ALA A 28 8.49 10.74 -5.95
C ALA A 28 9.24 9.40 -6.04
N VAL A 29 8.52 8.29 -6.26
CA VAL A 29 9.14 6.96 -6.48
C VAL A 29 10.06 7.00 -7.70
N LYS A 30 9.64 7.62 -8.82
CA LYS A 30 10.47 7.75 -10.02
C LYS A 30 11.73 8.60 -9.78
N ALA A 31 11.62 9.67 -8.99
CA ALA A 31 12.75 10.57 -8.72
C ALA A 31 13.90 9.88 -7.97
N HIS A 32 13.63 8.81 -7.21
CA HIS A 32 14.64 8.01 -6.53
C HIS A 32 15.25 6.88 -7.38
N ASP A 33 14.75 6.68 -8.59
CA ASP A 33 15.14 5.59 -9.51
C ASP A 33 15.37 4.22 -8.84
N PRO A 34 14.34 3.65 -8.15
CA PRO A 34 14.47 2.41 -7.37
C PRO A 34 14.89 1.18 -8.17
N PHE A 35 14.87 1.26 -9.50
CA PHE A 35 15.13 0.12 -10.37
C PHE A 35 16.47 0.20 -11.08
N ALA A 36 17.31 1.18 -10.72
CA ALA A 36 18.66 1.33 -11.24
C ALA A 36 19.62 0.23 -10.74
N SER A 37 19.49 -0.14 -9.47
CA SER A 37 20.33 -1.16 -8.81
C SER A 37 19.63 -1.75 -7.59
N ARG A 38 20.20 -2.81 -7.00
CA ARG A 38 19.67 -3.39 -5.74
C ARG A 38 19.80 -2.42 -4.56
N GLU A 39 20.86 -1.64 -4.55
CA GLU A 39 21.12 -0.59 -3.57
C GLU A 39 20.03 0.49 -3.64
N ASN A 40 19.63 0.93 -4.83
CA ASN A 40 18.52 1.88 -5.00
C ASN A 40 17.14 1.27 -4.72
N PHE A 41 16.98 -0.04 -4.94
CA PHE A 41 15.73 -0.74 -4.67
C PHE A 41 15.49 -0.98 -3.18
N THR A 42 16.55 -1.18 -2.41
CA THR A 42 16.47 -1.53 -0.98
C THR A 42 15.69 -0.51 -0.14
N PRO A 43 15.90 0.81 -0.26
CA PRO A 43 15.10 1.82 0.45
C PRO A 43 13.61 1.79 0.06
N PHE A 44 13.30 1.45 -1.20
CA PHE A 44 11.92 1.26 -1.61
C PHE A 44 11.28 0.06 -0.90
N VAL A 45 12.00 -1.05 -0.73
CA VAL A 45 11.53 -2.21 0.07
C VAL A 45 11.40 -1.84 1.56
N VAL A 46 12.30 -1.02 2.10
CA VAL A 46 12.20 -0.49 3.48
C VAL A 46 10.89 0.28 3.67
N ALA A 47 10.56 1.21 2.77
CA ALA A 47 9.31 1.96 2.82
C ALA A 47 8.07 1.04 2.73
N GLN A 48 8.11 0.02 1.86
CA GLN A 48 7.05 -0.98 1.74
C GLN A 48 6.89 -1.78 3.03
N TYR A 49 7.98 -2.23 3.64
CA TYR A 49 7.96 -2.95 4.91
C TYR A 49 7.38 -2.09 6.03
N LEU A 50 7.86 -0.85 6.19
CA LEU A 50 7.37 0.07 7.22
C LEU A 50 5.86 0.26 7.10
N PHE A 51 5.36 0.58 5.89
CA PHE A 51 3.94 0.80 5.66
C PHE A 51 3.11 -0.46 5.93
N GLN A 52 3.55 -1.63 5.44
CA GLN A 52 2.83 -2.88 5.67
C GLN A 52 2.86 -3.32 7.14
N SER A 53 3.94 -3.02 7.88
CA SER A 53 4.05 -3.35 9.30
C SER A 53 3.06 -2.54 10.15
N GLU A 54 2.84 -1.26 9.82
CA GLU A 54 1.85 -0.40 10.50
C GLU A 54 0.42 -0.89 10.26
N LEU A 55 0.16 -1.50 9.12
CA LEU A 55 -1.16 -2.03 8.77
C LEU A 55 -1.43 -3.44 9.30
N GLN A 56 -0.45 -4.11 9.91
CA GLN A 56 -0.60 -5.49 10.35
C GLN A 56 -1.78 -5.67 11.33
N ALA A 57 -1.99 -4.70 12.22
CA ALA A 57 -3.13 -4.72 13.15
C ALA A 57 -4.47 -4.66 12.40
N LEU A 58 -4.58 -3.85 11.34
CA LEU A 58 -5.82 -3.78 10.55
C LEU A 58 -6.08 -5.09 9.80
N TYR A 59 -5.04 -5.72 9.26
CA TYR A 59 -5.18 -6.98 8.55
C TYR A 59 -5.55 -8.16 9.46
N GLN A 60 -5.33 -8.02 10.79
CA GLN A 60 -5.64 -9.02 11.80
C GLN A 60 -6.88 -8.65 12.64
N ASP A 61 -7.49 -7.50 12.37
CA ASP A 61 -8.65 -7.02 13.10
C ASP A 61 -9.88 -7.91 12.82
N ALA A 62 -10.54 -8.35 13.88
CA ALA A 62 -11.66 -9.29 13.77
C ALA A 62 -12.90 -8.68 13.11
N GLU A 63 -13.16 -7.37 13.32
CA GLU A 63 -14.30 -6.69 12.71
C GLU A 63 -14.08 -6.48 11.21
N LEU A 64 -12.86 -6.10 10.82
CA LEU A 64 -12.47 -6.00 9.41
C LEU A 64 -12.40 -7.37 8.74
N GLY A 65 -11.95 -8.40 9.46
CA GLY A 65 -11.96 -9.80 8.99
C GLY A 65 -13.37 -10.35 8.77
N ALA A 66 -14.36 -9.91 9.55
CA ALA A 66 -15.77 -10.25 9.31
C ALA A 66 -16.31 -9.64 8.00
N ILE A 67 -15.74 -8.51 7.55
CA ILE A 67 -16.10 -7.87 6.28
C ILE A 67 -15.35 -8.51 5.11
N PHE A 68 -14.04 -8.76 5.30
CA PHE A 68 -13.15 -9.34 4.31
C PHE A 68 -12.59 -10.67 4.86
N PRO A 69 -13.23 -11.81 4.58
CA PRO A 69 -12.83 -13.08 5.17
C PRO A 69 -11.39 -13.51 4.87
N ASP A 70 -10.84 -13.06 3.73
CA ASP A 70 -9.46 -13.33 3.30
C ASP A 70 -8.49 -12.18 3.69
N LEU A 71 -8.84 -11.36 4.69
CA LEU A 71 -8.03 -10.20 5.07
C LEU A 71 -6.66 -10.58 5.65
N PRO A 72 -6.53 -11.53 6.58
CA PRO A 72 -5.23 -11.86 7.17
C PRO A 72 -4.20 -12.33 6.14
N GLU A 73 -4.63 -12.99 5.05
CA GLU A 73 -3.75 -13.47 3.99
C GLU A 73 -3.27 -12.35 3.05
N ARG A 74 -3.90 -11.17 3.08
CA ARG A 74 -3.61 -10.06 2.17
C ARG A 74 -2.40 -9.21 2.57
N CYS A 75 -2.01 -9.21 3.85
CA CYS A 75 -0.91 -8.39 4.35
C CYS A 75 0.43 -8.81 3.73
N ARG A 76 1.23 -7.83 3.27
CA ARG A 76 2.54 -8.10 2.62
C ARG A 76 3.75 -7.89 3.52
N ALA A 77 3.55 -7.64 4.81
CA ALA A 77 4.63 -7.32 5.75
C ALA A 77 5.65 -8.46 5.87
N ARG A 78 5.20 -9.72 5.89
CA ARG A 78 6.10 -10.88 5.97
C ARG A 78 6.95 -11.04 4.72
N GLN A 79 6.37 -10.82 3.55
CA GLN A 79 7.05 -10.88 2.26
C GLN A 79 8.09 -9.77 2.15
N ALA A 80 7.71 -8.52 2.47
CA ALA A 80 8.64 -7.39 2.45
C ALA A 80 9.80 -7.57 3.46
N LYS A 81 9.53 -8.14 4.64
CA LYS A 81 10.59 -8.47 5.61
C LYS A 81 11.58 -9.51 5.08
N ALA A 82 11.08 -10.53 4.39
CA ALA A 82 11.94 -11.53 3.75
C ALA A 82 12.76 -10.91 2.60
N ASP A 83 12.16 -10.00 1.83
CA ASP A 83 12.87 -9.26 0.78
C ASP A 83 14.03 -8.43 1.33
N LEU A 84 13.85 -7.77 2.49
CA LEU A 84 14.95 -7.07 3.16
C LEU A 84 16.10 -8.02 3.52
N ALA A 85 15.79 -9.22 4.01
CA ALA A 85 16.81 -10.22 4.33
C ALA A 85 17.55 -10.70 3.07
N ASP A 86 16.84 -10.96 1.98
CA ASP A 86 17.42 -11.35 0.68
C ASP A 86 18.35 -10.25 0.12
N LEU A 87 18.02 -8.98 0.39
CA LEU A 87 18.81 -7.80 -0.01
C LEU A 87 19.94 -7.45 0.99
N GLY A 88 20.11 -8.22 2.08
CA GLY A 88 21.11 -7.94 3.11
C GLY A 88 20.81 -6.70 3.96
N ALA A 89 19.58 -6.19 3.92
CA ALA A 89 19.15 -5.03 4.66
C ALA A 89 18.62 -5.40 6.06
N GLN A 90 18.92 -4.54 7.04
CA GLN A 90 18.33 -4.67 8.37
C GLN A 90 16.85 -4.29 8.35
N VAL A 91 16.09 -4.89 9.26
CA VAL A 91 14.70 -4.50 9.50
C VAL A 91 14.70 -3.12 10.16
N PRO A 92 14.06 -2.10 9.57
CA PRO A 92 14.08 -0.74 10.12
C PRO A 92 13.31 -0.66 11.43
N ALA A 93 13.71 0.28 12.30
CA ALA A 93 12.93 0.64 13.48
C ALA A 93 11.62 1.34 13.07
N PRO A 94 10.54 1.26 13.88
CA PRO A 94 9.32 2.01 13.63
C PRO A 94 9.54 3.52 13.53
N VAL A 95 8.85 4.16 12.59
CA VAL A 95 8.89 5.63 12.41
C VAL A 95 7.73 6.27 13.16
N ALA A 96 7.97 7.38 13.84
CA ALA A 96 6.93 8.11 14.57
C ALA A 96 5.75 8.53 13.66
N GLY A 97 4.56 8.68 14.25
CA GLY A 97 3.35 9.05 13.51
C GLY A 97 2.66 7.90 12.77
N ALA A 98 2.94 6.66 13.17
CA ALA A 98 2.25 5.47 12.65
C ALA A 98 0.74 5.54 12.91
N LEU A 99 -0.02 4.85 12.06
CA LEU A 99 -1.46 4.70 12.24
C LEU A 99 -1.78 4.08 13.62
N ALA A 100 -2.58 4.76 14.42
CA ALA A 100 -2.98 4.29 15.74
C ALA A 100 -4.51 4.29 15.86
N ASN A 101 -5.08 3.09 16.11
CA ASN A 101 -6.49 2.86 16.43
C ASN A 101 -7.48 3.70 15.60
N PRO A 102 -7.47 3.60 14.25
CA PRO A 102 -8.43 4.34 13.43
C PRO A 102 -9.86 3.86 13.69
N SER A 103 -10.84 4.73 13.41
CA SER A 103 -12.22 4.28 13.26
C SER A 103 -12.32 3.26 12.13
N ARG A 104 -13.32 2.38 12.17
CA ARG A 104 -13.60 1.38 11.12
C ARG A 104 -13.61 2.02 9.73
N ALA A 105 -14.29 3.14 9.57
CA ALA A 105 -14.35 3.86 8.30
C ALA A 105 -12.97 4.34 7.82
N LYS A 106 -12.15 4.95 8.69
CA LYS A 106 -10.77 5.31 8.35
C LYS A 106 -9.96 4.08 7.95
N ALA A 107 -10.07 2.99 8.71
CA ALA A 107 -9.37 1.73 8.42
C ALA A 107 -9.69 1.20 7.01
N LEU A 108 -10.95 1.27 6.57
CA LEU A 108 -11.35 0.91 5.20
C LEU A 108 -10.61 1.74 4.14
N GLY A 109 -10.41 3.03 4.38
CA GLY A 109 -9.62 3.91 3.50
C GLY A 109 -8.15 3.50 3.41
N TRP A 110 -7.53 3.14 4.53
CA TRP A 110 -6.15 2.64 4.56
C TRP A 110 -6.01 1.30 3.84
N LEU A 111 -6.95 0.37 4.07
CA LEU A 111 -7.00 -0.91 3.37
C LEU A 111 -7.19 -0.71 1.86
N PHE A 112 -8.04 0.24 1.44
CA PHE A 112 -8.22 0.56 0.02
C PHE A 112 -6.92 0.94 -0.67
N VAL A 113 -6.11 1.81 -0.04
CA VAL A 113 -4.81 2.23 -0.59
C VAL A 113 -3.82 1.06 -0.60
N SER A 114 -3.74 0.30 0.49
CA SER A 114 -2.83 -0.85 0.57
C SER A 114 -3.18 -1.95 -0.44
N GLU A 115 -4.45 -2.32 -0.57
CA GLU A 115 -4.91 -3.30 -1.55
C GLU A 115 -4.74 -2.79 -2.99
N GLY A 116 -5.06 -1.51 -3.24
CA GLY A 116 -4.93 -0.89 -4.55
C GLY A 116 -3.47 -0.86 -5.05
N SER A 117 -2.50 -0.66 -4.14
CA SER A 117 -1.07 -0.65 -4.48
C SER A 117 -0.57 -1.96 -5.12
N LYS A 118 -1.27 -3.08 -4.89
CA LYS A 118 -0.93 -4.40 -5.47
C LYS A 118 -1.18 -4.45 -6.98
N LEU A 119 -2.08 -3.64 -7.52
CA LEU A 119 -2.31 -3.57 -8.97
C LEU A 119 -1.06 -3.07 -9.71
N GLY A 120 -0.41 -2.04 -9.17
CA GLY A 120 0.84 -1.50 -9.71
C GLY A 120 2.02 -2.47 -9.62
N ALA A 121 2.02 -3.39 -8.64
CA ALA A 121 3.08 -4.36 -8.43
C ALA A 121 3.32 -5.28 -9.64
N ALA A 122 2.30 -5.50 -10.49
CA ALA A 122 2.44 -6.26 -11.74
C ALA A 122 3.44 -5.64 -12.73
N PHE A 123 3.60 -4.31 -12.71
CA PHE A 123 4.60 -3.61 -13.50
C PHE A 123 5.96 -3.62 -12.81
N LEU A 124 5.97 -3.44 -11.48
CA LEU A 124 7.22 -3.35 -10.71
C LEU A 124 7.99 -4.67 -10.71
N ILE A 125 7.31 -5.81 -10.61
CA ILE A 125 7.97 -7.13 -10.62
C ILE A 125 8.77 -7.37 -11.93
N LYS A 126 8.29 -6.82 -13.06
CA LYS A 126 8.99 -6.91 -14.34
C LYS A 126 10.25 -6.04 -14.38
N ARG A 127 10.26 -4.91 -13.67
CA ARG A 127 11.40 -3.98 -13.63
C ARG A 127 12.54 -4.55 -12.78
N VAL A 128 12.21 -5.17 -11.65
CA VAL A 128 13.21 -5.73 -10.73
C VAL A 128 13.85 -7.03 -11.24
N ALA A 129 13.26 -7.68 -12.25
CA ALA A 129 13.88 -8.83 -12.92
C ALA A 129 15.25 -8.49 -13.51
N ALA A 130 15.45 -7.26 -14.02
CA ALA A 130 16.75 -6.79 -14.51
C ALA A 130 17.82 -6.70 -13.40
N LEU A 131 17.38 -6.63 -12.13
CA LEU A 131 18.24 -6.65 -10.95
C LEU A 131 18.49 -8.09 -10.44
N GLY A 132 17.98 -9.11 -11.13
CA GLY A 132 18.02 -10.50 -10.68
C GLY A 132 17.18 -10.75 -9.42
N LEU A 133 16.06 -10.03 -9.27
CA LEU A 133 15.09 -10.19 -8.18
C LEU A 133 13.78 -10.71 -8.75
N ASP A 134 13.07 -11.53 -7.98
CA ASP A 134 11.79 -12.11 -8.35
C ASP A 134 10.92 -12.41 -7.12
N GLU A 135 9.76 -13.03 -7.31
CA GLU A 135 8.86 -13.40 -6.22
C GLU A 135 9.43 -14.46 -5.26
N ASN A 136 10.60 -15.03 -5.56
CA ASN A 136 11.31 -16.00 -4.75
C ASN A 136 12.63 -15.45 -4.15
N PHE A 137 13.04 -14.24 -4.50
CA PHE A 137 14.23 -13.60 -3.96
C PHE A 137 14.15 -12.06 -4.09
N GLY A 138 14.07 -11.36 -2.95
CA GLY A 138 14.17 -9.90 -2.87
C GLY A 138 12.98 -9.10 -3.43
N ALA A 139 11.99 -9.73 -4.07
CA ALA A 139 10.77 -9.07 -4.56
C ALA A 139 9.48 -9.87 -4.31
N ARG A 140 9.44 -10.70 -3.25
CA ARG A 140 8.27 -11.47 -2.78
C ARG A 140 7.05 -10.58 -2.57
N HIS A 141 7.22 -9.36 -2.05
CA HIS A 141 6.12 -8.42 -1.80
C HIS A 141 5.48 -7.90 -3.10
N LEU A 142 6.16 -8.04 -4.25
CA LEU A 142 5.61 -7.70 -5.57
C LEU A 142 4.97 -8.92 -6.26
N GLY A 143 5.14 -10.12 -5.70
CA GLY A 143 4.61 -11.37 -6.21
C GLY A 143 3.10 -11.35 -6.43
N GLU A 144 2.62 -12.23 -7.31
CA GLU A 144 1.19 -12.37 -7.56
C GLU A 144 0.51 -13.05 -6.37
N PRO A 145 -0.53 -12.45 -5.77
CA PRO A 145 -1.30 -13.11 -4.73
C PRO A 145 -2.07 -14.31 -5.30
N ALA A 146 -2.37 -15.28 -4.44
CA ALA A 146 -3.24 -16.39 -4.77
C ALA A 146 -4.61 -15.87 -5.28
N GLY A 147 -5.08 -16.44 -6.40
CA GLY A 147 -6.31 -15.97 -7.06
C GLY A 147 -6.15 -14.76 -7.97
N GLY A 148 -4.95 -14.19 -8.09
CA GLY A 148 -4.61 -13.14 -9.06
C GLY A 148 -4.97 -11.73 -8.60
N ARG A 149 -4.13 -10.74 -9.01
CA ARG A 149 -4.25 -9.34 -8.57
C ARG A 149 -5.58 -8.70 -8.96
N ALA A 150 -5.99 -8.90 -10.22
CA ALA A 150 -7.20 -8.27 -10.76
C ALA A 150 -8.47 -8.77 -10.07
N GLU A 151 -8.61 -10.08 -9.88
CA GLU A 151 -9.77 -10.66 -9.20
C GLU A 151 -9.76 -10.36 -7.70
N GLY A 152 -8.58 -10.39 -7.06
CA GLY A 152 -8.43 -9.98 -5.66
C GLY A 152 -8.85 -8.54 -5.40
N TRP A 153 -8.55 -7.63 -6.32
CA TRP A 153 -8.98 -6.23 -6.27
C TRP A 153 -10.48 -6.07 -6.52
N LYS A 154 -11.03 -6.71 -7.57
CA LYS A 154 -12.47 -6.68 -7.86
C LYS A 154 -13.31 -7.21 -6.70
N ARG A 155 -12.85 -8.28 -6.03
CA ARG A 155 -13.53 -8.82 -4.84
C ARG A 155 -13.49 -7.81 -3.69
N PHE A 156 -12.33 -7.22 -3.43
CA PHE A 156 -12.18 -6.21 -2.38
C PHE A 156 -13.08 -4.99 -2.60
N THR A 157 -13.06 -4.39 -3.79
CA THR A 157 -13.86 -3.19 -4.07
C THR A 157 -15.35 -3.49 -4.08
N ARG A 158 -15.78 -4.65 -4.58
CA ARG A 158 -17.20 -5.07 -4.50
C ARG A 158 -17.69 -5.14 -3.06
N THR A 159 -16.92 -5.76 -2.17
CA THR A 159 -17.25 -5.81 -0.74
C THR A 159 -17.27 -4.41 -0.13
N LEU A 160 -16.24 -3.61 -0.42
CA LEU A 160 -16.15 -2.23 0.07
C LEU A 160 -17.33 -1.38 -0.39
N ASP A 161 -17.75 -1.49 -1.65
CA ASP A 161 -18.86 -0.73 -2.23
C ASP A 161 -20.22 -1.16 -1.67
N GLY A 162 -20.35 -2.43 -1.27
CA GLY A 162 -21.59 -2.99 -0.70
C GLY A 162 -21.83 -2.64 0.77
N LEU A 163 -20.89 -1.99 1.46
CA LEU A 163 -21.08 -1.55 2.84
C LEU A 163 -22.05 -0.37 2.91
N ASP A 164 -22.97 -0.43 3.87
CA ASP A 164 -23.80 0.71 4.26
C ASP A 164 -22.98 1.58 5.23
N LEU A 165 -22.61 2.78 4.76
CA LEU A 165 -21.85 3.77 5.53
C LEU A 165 -22.63 5.08 5.54
N SER A 166 -22.71 5.69 6.72
CA SER A 166 -23.20 7.06 6.85
C SER A 166 -22.34 8.05 6.07
N ALA A 167 -22.87 9.23 5.77
CA ALA A 167 -22.10 10.29 5.10
C ALA A 167 -20.84 10.71 5.90
N GLU A 168 -20.85 10.56 7.22
CA GLU A 168 -19.67 10.81 8.06
C GLU A 168 -18.60 9.73 7.88
N GLU A 169 -19.00 8.46 7.87
CA GLU A 169 -18.10 7.34 7.62
C GLU A 169 -17.53 7.39 6.20
N GLU A 170 -18.31 7.82 5.20
CA GLU A 170 -17.83 8.08 3.84
C GLU A 170 -16.68 9.09 3.83
N ARG A 171 -16.85 10.23 4.51
CA ARG A 171 -15.79 11.25 4.64
C ARG A 171 -14.59 10.72 5.42
N ALA A 172 -14.82 9.90 6.45
CA ALA A 172 -13.76 9.30 7.24
C ALA A 172 -12.95 8.27 6.43
N ALA A 173 -13.59 7.48 5.55
CA ALA A 173 -12.91 6.56 4.66
C ALA A 173 -12.05 7.31 3.62
N GLU A 174 -12.58 8.39 3.04
CA GLU A 174 -11.82 9.26 2.14
C GLU A 174 -10.61 9.89 2.83
N ALA A 175 -10.80 10.45 4.03
CA ALA A 175 -9.72 10.99 4.84
C ALA A 175 -8.67 9.92 5.21
N GLY A 176 -9.11 8.68 5.49
CA GLY A 176 -8.23 7.54 5.72
C GLY A 176 -7.36 7.20 4.50
N ALA A 177 -7.96 7.18 3.32
CA ALA A 177 -7.23 6.92 2.08
C ALA A 177 -6.20 8.02 1.77
N LEU A 178 -6.57 9.29 1.96
CA LEU A 178 -5.63 10.42 1.79
C LEU A 178 -4.46 10.33 2.78
N ALA A 179 -4.74 10.05 4.06
CA ALA A 179 -3.73 9.87 5.09
C ALA A 179 -2.78 8.69 4.80
N ALA A 180 -3.29 7.60 4.21
CA ALA A 180 -2.47 6.45 3.83
C ALA A 180 -1.43 6.81 2.74
N PHE A 181 -1.83 7.60 1.73
CA PHE A 181 -0.89 8.11 0.72
C PHE A 181 0.16 9.05 1.32
N GLU A 182 -0.27 9.97 2.19
CA GLU A 182 0.65 10.88 2.89
C GLU A 182 1.65 10.10 3.74
N ARG A 183 1.18 9.11 4.51
CA ARG A 183 2.04 8.25 5.33
C ARG A 183 3.07 7.51 4.48
N PHE A 184 2.64 6.89 3.38
CA PHE A 184 3.58 6.19 2.50
C PHE A 184 4.62 7.15 1.92
N GLY A 185 4.23 8.38 1.57
CA GLY A 185 5.17 9.44 1.16
C GLY A 185 6.22 9.76 2.23
N THR A 186 5.79 9.94 3.49
CA THR A 186 6.72 10.16 4.62
C THR A 186 7.68 8.99 4.81
N LEU A 187 7.18 7.75 4.73
CA LEU A 187 8.00 6.55 4.89
C LEU A 187 8.99 6.37 3.73
N LEU A 188 8.58 6.70 2.50
CA LEU A 188 9.44 6.70 1.32
C LEU A 188 10.60 7.69 1.50
N GLN A 189 10.29 8.94 1.87
CA GLN A 189 11.29 9.96 2.13
C GLN A 189 12.26 9.52 3.22
N HIS A 190 11.74 9.05 4.36
CA HIS A 190 12.56 8.56 5.47
C HIS A 190 13.51 7.44 5.05
N ALA A 191 13.03 6.46 4.27
CA ALA A 191 13.83 5.34 3.82
C ALA A 191 15.02 5.78 2.95
N TYR A 192 14.79 6.70 2.01
CA TYR A 192 15.83 7.21 1.11
C TYR A 192 16.81 8.17 1.81
N GLU A 193 16.33 9.01 2.74
CA GLU A 193 17.20 9.88 3.54
C GLU A 193 18.11 9.05 4.46
N HIS A 194 17.58 8.02 5.12
CA HIS A 194 18.38 7.13 5.96
C HIS A 194 19.42 6.36 5.14
N ALA A 195 19.08 5.89 3.95
CA ALA A 195 20.02 5.22 3.07
C ALA A 195 21.17 6.14 2.64
N ALA A 196 20.90 7.40 2.34
CA ALA A 196 21.92 8.37 1.95
C ALA A 196 22.94 8.70 3.07
N VAL A 197 22.55 8.57 4.34
CA VAL A 197 23.43 8.79 5.49
C VAL A 197 24.36 7.60 5.75
N HIS A 198 24.01 6.40 5.26
CA HIS A 198 24.69 5.15 5.54
C HIS A 198 25.30 4.47 4.29
N ALA A 199 25.28 5.14 3.14
CA ALA A 199 25.95 4.74 1.90
C ALA A 199 27.42 5.17 1.89
#